data_AF-A0A6A5AVK7-F1
#
_entry.id   AF-A0A6A5AVK7-F1
#
_cell.length_a   1.000
_cell.length_b   1.000
_cell.length_c   1.000
_cell.angle_alpha   90.00
_cell.angle_beta   90.00
_cell.angle_gamma   90.00
#
_symmetry.space_group_name_H-M   'P 1'
#
loop_
_entity.id
_entity.type
_entity.pdbx_description
1 polymer ?
#
loop_
_entity_poly.entity_id
_entity_poly.type
_entity_poly.pdbx_seq_one_letter_code
_entity_poly.pdbx_strand_id
1 'polypeptide(L)'
;MSSGQKVGAAVFSSIVVGTASMGVWQTNRYFWKLDVIEQRKKRLDEPVVTLPSDVTAATVADDLEFRPLKLDGIFVPGSTFYLYPRSPPIDMQDTKGGRVSSGGYIYQLFQRQNGTSVMVNRGWLPKADM
;
A
#
# COMPACT_ATOMS: atom_id res chain seq x y z
N MET A 1 -42.67 4.43 33.71
CA MET A 1 -41.37 5.05 33.36
C MET A 1 -41.59 6.52 33.07
N SER A 2 -40.87 7.41 33.75
CA SER A 2 -40.91 8.85 33.48
C SER A 2 -40.30 9.16 32.10
N SER A 3 -40.63 10.32 31.52
CA SER A 3 -40.09 10.73 30.21
C SER A 3 -38.55 10.71 30.19
N GLY A 4 -37.91 11.14 31.27
CA GLY A 4 -36.45 11.11 31.42
C GLY A 4 -35.85 9.70 31.42
N GLN A 5 -36.53 8.70 31.98
CA GLN A 5 -36.07 7.31 31.94
C GLN A 5 -36.12 6.72 30.52
N LYS A 6 -37.13 7.07 29.73
CA LYS A 6 -37.25 6.61 28.33
C LYS A 6 -36.14 7.21 27.46
N VAL A 7 -35.85 8.50 27.62
CA VAL A 7 -34.76 9.18 26.92
C VAL A 7 -33.40 8.59 27.32
N GLY A 8 -33.16 8.40 28.61
CA GLY A 8 -31.92 7.78 29.10
C GLY A 8 -31.71 6.37 28.56
N ALA A 9 -32.76 5.53 28.55
CA ALA A 9 -32.70 4.18 27.98
C ALA A 9 -32.43 4.19 26.47
N ALA A 10 -33.02 5.12 25.72
CA ALA A 10 -32.79 5.25 24.28
C ALA A 10 -31.33 5.64 23.97
N VAL A 11 -30.77 6.61 24.70
CA VAL A 11 -29.37 7.04 24.55
C VAL A 11 -28.41 5.91 24.91
N PHE A 12 -28.64 5.23 26.03
CA PHE A 12 -27.79 4.11 26.42
C PHE A 12 -27.84 2.98 25.40
N SER A 13 -29.05 2.64 24.92
CA SER A 13 -29.22 1.58 23.91
C SER A 13 -28.55 1.92 22.59
N SER A 14 -28.61 3.17 22.13
CA SER A 14 -27.95 3.57 20.88
C SER A 14 -26.43 3.50 20.99
N ILE A 15 -25.87 3.88 22.14
CA ILE A 15 -24.43 3.75 22.41
C ILE A 15 -24.03 2.28 22.42
N VAL A 16 -24.78 1.41 23.09
CA VAL A 16 -24.49 -0.03 23.14
C VAL A 16 -24.54 -0.64 21.74
N VAL A 17 -25.58 -0.37 20.96
CA VAL A 17 -25.69 -0.89 19.59
C VAL A 17 -24.58 -0.35 18.68
N GLY A 18 -24.26 0.94 18.78
CA GLY A 18 -23.20 1.56 17.99
C GLY A 18 -21.81 0.99 18.30
N THR A 19 -21.49 0.86 19.58
CA THR A 19 -20.20 0.30 20.03
C THR A 19 -20.07 -1.19 19.71
N ALA A 20 -21.13 -1.98 19.87
CA ALA A 20 -21.14 -3.39 19.47
C ALA A 20 -20.94 -3.54 17.95
N SER A 21 -21.63 -2.74 17.14
CA SER A 21 -21.50 -2.75 15.68
C SER A 21 -20.08 -2.37 15.23
N MET A 22 -19.51 -1.35 15.86
CA MET A 22 -18.11 -0.94 15.63
C MET A 22 -17.12 -2.04 16.04
N GLY A 23 -17.36 -2.72 17.17
CA GLY A 23 -16.55 -3.86 17.60
C GLY A 23 -16.55 -4.99 16.56
N VAL A 24 -17.72 -5.40 16.09
CA VAL A 24 -17.85 -6.41 15.02
C VAL A 24 -17.12 -5.98 13.75
N TRP A 25 -17.29 -4.72 13.32
CA TRP A 25 -16.59 -4.20 12.16
C TRP A 25 -15.07 -4.21 12.34
N GLN A 26 -14.56 -3.77 13.50
CA GLN A 26 -13.12 -3.79 13.79
C GLN A 26 -12.54 -5.21 13.74
N THR A 27 -13.25 -6.20 14.31
CA THR A 27 -12.83 -7.60 14.26
C THR A 27 -12.81 -8.14 12.83
N ASN A 28 -13.86 -7.91 12.05
CA ASN A 28 -13.91 -8.32 10.64
C ASN A 28 -12.82 -7.64 9.82
N ARG A 29 -12.61 -6.33 10.03
CA ARG A 29 -11.57 -5.54 9.37
C ARG A 29 -10.18 -6.05 9.69
N TYR A 30 -9.94 -6.51 10.92
CA TYR A 30 -8.68 -7.10 11.36
C TYR A 30 -8.38 -8.39 10.60
N PHE A 31 -9.30 -9.35 10.62
CA PHE A 31 -9.10 -10.63 9.91
C PHE A 31 -9.00 -10.45 8.39
N TRP A 32 -9.83 -9.59 7.80
CA TRP A 32 -9.67 -9.23 6.39
C TRP A 32 -8.28 -8.66 6.09
N LYS A 33 -7.75 -7.80 6.97
CA LYS A 33 -6.40 -7.24 6.77
C LYS A 33 -5.33 -8.31 6.81
N LEU A 34 -5.44 -9.26 7.74
CA LEU A 34 -4.49 -10.37 7.86
C LEU A 34 -4.49 -11.24 6.60
N ASP A 35 -5.68 -11.61 6.12
CA ASP A 35 -5.85 -12.39 4.89
C ASP A 35 -5.24 -11.66 3.68
N VAL A 36 -5.51 -10.36 3.51
CA VAL A 36 -4.89 -9.57 2.45
C VAL A 36 -3.36 -9.53 2.55
N ILE A 37 -2.80 -9.42 3.77
CA ILE A 37 -1.34 -9.44 3.95
C ILE A 37 -0.77 -10.81 3.59
N GLU A 38 -1.42 -11.89 4.01
CA GLU A 38 -1.00 -13.27 3.72
C GLU A 38 -1.05 -13.56 2.22
N GLN A 39 -2.14 -13.20 1.55
CA GLN A 39 -2.28 -13.34 0.09
C GLN A 39 -1.18 -12.58 -0.66
N ARG A 40 -0.88 -11.34 -0.27
CA ARG A 40 0.19 -10.55 -0.89
C ARG A 40 1.57 -11.16 -0.66
N LYS A 41 1.85 -11.64 0.56
CA LYS A 41 3.12 -12.33 0.86
C LYS A 41 3.28 -13.57 -0.01
N LYS A 42 2.22 -14.39 -0.11
CA LYS A 42 2.23 -15.59 -0.96
C LYS A 42 2.52 -15.26 -2.42
N ARG A 43 1.92 -14.20 -2.96
CA ARG A 43 2.17 -13.76 -4.36
C ARG A 43 3.59 -13.23 -4.57
N LEU A 44 4.17 -12.57 -3.57
CA LEU A 44 5.56 -12.11 -3.63
C LEU A 44 6.56 -13.28 -3.65
N ASP A 45 6.20 -14.40 -3.03
CA ASP A 45 7.01 -15.62 -2.98
C ASP A 45 6.82 -16.53 -4.23
N GLU A 46 5.91 -16.17 -5.14
CA GLU A 46 5.70 -16.94 -6.37
C GLU A 46 6.90 -16.83 -7.34
N PRO A 47 7.08 -17.80 -8.25
CA PRO A 47 8.14 -17.74 -9.25
C PRO A 47 8.07 -16.45 -10.09
N VAL A 48 9.25 -15.91 -10.40
CA VAL A 48 9.41 -14.74 -11.26
C VAL A 48 8.89 -15.08 -12.66
N VAL A 49 8.00 -14.24 -13.20
CA VAL A 49 7.50 -14.39 -14.59
C VAL A 49 7.80 -13.16 -15.42
N THR A 50 7.93 -13.33 -16.74
CA THR A 50 8.16 -12.21 -17.64
C THR A 50 6.90 -11.35 -17.73
N LEU A 51 7.03 -10.02 -17.61
CA LEU A 51 5.92 -9.10 -17.78
C LEU A 51 5.40 -9.15 -19.24
N PRO A 52 4.12 -9.45 -19.47
CA PRO A 52 3.57 -9.51 -20.82
C PRO A 52 3.65 -8.16 -21.56
N SER A 53 3.78 -8.22 -22.88
CA SER A 53 4.03 -7.07 -23.74
C SER A 53 2.85 -6.10 -23.87
N ASP A 54 1.63 -6.61 -23.73
CA ASP A 54 0.34 -5.95 -23.93
C ASP A 54 -0.30 -5.43 -22.63
N VAL A 55 0.35 -5.65 -21.49
CA VAL A 55 -0.13 -5.18 -20.19
C VAL A 55 -0.02 -3.66 -20.10
N THR A 56 -1.14 -3.02 -19.75
CA THR A 56 -1.30 -1.59 -19.46
C THR A 56 -1.90 -1.43 -18.07
N ALA A 57 -1.80 -0.25 -17.46
CA ALA A 57 -2.40 -0.01 -16.13
C ALA A 57 -3.92 -0.31 -16.06
N ALA A 58 -4.63 -0.28 -17.19
CA ALA A 58 -6.05 -0.62 -17.26
C ALA A 58 -6.33 -2.12 -17.52
N THR A 59 -5.33 -2.86 -18.02
CA THR A 59 -5.44 -4.28 -18.41
C THR A 59 -4.59 -5.21 -17.55
N VAL A 60 -3.84 -4.67 -16.57
CA VAL A 60 -3.18 -5.46 -15.54
C VAL A 60 -4.25 -6.31 -14.88
N ALA A 61 -4.15 -7.62 -15.06
CA ALA A 61 -5.03 -8.56 -14.38
C ALA A 61 -4.63 -8.65 -12.91
N ASP A 62 -5.61 -8.91 -12.05
CA ASP A 62 -5.44 -9.04 -10.59
C ASP A 62 -4.37 -10.08 -10.21
N ASP A 63 -4.03 -11.00 -11.11
CA ASP A 63 -3.03 -12.05 -10.91
C ASP A 63 -1.58 -11.54 -11.01
N LEU A 64 -1.32 -10.41 -11.67
CA LEU A 64 0.01 -9.80 -11.76
C LEU A 64 0.32 -8.89 -10.56
N GLU A 65 -0.69 -8.48 -9.80
CA GLU A 65 -0.47 -7.64 -8.63
C GLU A 65 0.32 -8.37 -7.53
N PHE A 66 1.32 -7.68 -6.98
CA PHE A 66 2.20 -8.20 -5.92
C PHE A 66 3.00 -9.45 -6.34
N ARG A 67 3.27 -9.62 -7.63
CA ARG A 67 4.12 -10.70 -8.14
C ARG A 67 5.50 -10.21 -8.54
N PRO A 68 6.54 -11.04 -8.37
CA PRO A 68 7.85 -10.73 -8.91
C PRO A 68 7.84 -10.92 -10.43
N LEU A 69 8.22 -9.86 -11.15
CA LEU A 69 8.23 -9.84 -12.61
C LEU A 69 9.63 -9.56 -13.15
N LYS A 70 9.98 -10.22 -14.26
CA LYS A 70 11.18 -9.92 -15.03
C LYS A 70 10.82 -9.08 -16.25
N LEU A 71 11.62 -8.06 -16.51
CA LEU A 71 11.50 -7.18 -17.67
C LEU A 71 12.89 -6.72 -18.12
N ASP A 72 13.07 -6.62 -19.43
CA ASP A 72 14.32 -6.22 -20.06
C ASP A 72 14.14 -4.92 -20.84
N GLY A 73 15.15 -4.03 -20.77
CA GLY A 73 15.06 -2.68 -21.33
C GLY A 73 16.07 -1.71 -20.72
N ILE A 74 15.81 -0.42 -20.86
CA ILE A 74 16.74 0.66 -20.44
C ILE A 74 15.97 1.75 -19.69
N PHE A 75 16.56 2.30 -18.63
CA PHE A 75 16.04 3.49 -17.96
C PHE A 75 16.17 4.72 -18.86
N VAL A 76 15.08 5.46 -19.03
CA VAL A 76 15.06 6.67 -19.87
C VAL A 76 15.80 7.80 -19.14
N PRO A 77 16.89 8.36 -19.71
CA PRO A 77 17.60 9.49 -19.11
C PRO A 77 16.70 10.72 -18.99
N GLY A 78 16.84 11.48 -17.90
CA GLY A 78 16.04 12.70 -17.67
C GLY A 78 14.57 12.46 -17.29
N SER A 79 14.13 11.20 -17.15
CA SER A 79 12.76 10.85 -16.75
C SER A 79 12.57 10.60 -15.25
N THR A 80 13.57 10.95 -14.44
CA THR A 80 13.53 10.76 -12.99
C THR A 80 12.65 11.82 -12.34
N PHE A 81 11.73 11.40 -11.47
CA PHE A 81 10.98 12.31 -10.61
C PHE A 81 10.90 11.79 -9.17
N TYR A 82 10.78 12.75 -8.25
CA TYR A 82 10.78 12.51 -6.83
C TYR A 82 9.38 12.74 -6.26
N LEU A 83 8.85 11.74 -5.55
CA LEU A 83 7.61 11.88 -4.79
C LEU A 83 7.94 12.20 -3.34
N TYR A 84 7.84 13.49 -2.98
CA TYR A 84 8.18 14.05 -1.67
C TYR A 84 7.11 15.07 -1.23
N PRO A 85 6.83 15.22 0.08
CA PRO A 85 7.38 14.48 1.22
C PRO A 85 6.63 13.17 1.52
N ARG A 86 7.37 12.12 1.92
CA ARG A 86 6.84 10.83 2.37
C ARG A 86 7.57 10.35 3.61
N SER A 87 6.84 9.68 4.50
CA SER A 87 7.40 8.99 5.66
C SER A 87 8.29 7.81 5.23
N PRO A 88 9.30 7.45 6.04
CA PRO A 88 10.13 6.27 5.79
C PRO A 88 9.30 4.97 5.82
N PRO A 89 9.70 3.96 5.02
CA PRO A 89 9.23 2.58 5.13
C PRO A 89 9.32 2.05 6.58
N ILE A 90 8.45 1.10 6.94
CA ILE A 90 8.34 0.56 8.32
C ILE A 90 9.65 -0.07 8.79
N ASP A 91 10.37 -0.74 7.89
CA ASP A 91 11.68 -1.34 8.11
C ASP A 91 12.82 -0.31 8.24
N MET A 92 12.63 0.89 7.70
CA MET A 92 13.59 2.01 7.81
C MET A 92 13.25 2.99 8.93
N GLN A 93 12.14 2.77 9.66
CA GLN A 93 11.85 3.51 10.88
C GLN A 93 12.78 3.00 11.97
N ASP A 94 13.85 3.76 12.22
CA ASP A 94 14.77 3.47 13.30
C ASP A 94 14.00 3.42 14.62
N THR A 95 13.87 2.21 15.16
CA THR A 95 13.20 1.96 16.45
C THR A 95 14.07 2.47 17.63
N LYS A 96 15.32 2.92 17.38
CA LYS A 96 16.32 3.15 18.44
C LYS A 96 17.18 4.42 18.39
N GLY A 97 16.87 5.47 17.61
CA GLY A 97 17.34 6.82 17.99
C GLY A 97 17.78 7.81 16.91
N GLY A 98 17.77 7.47 15.62
CA GLY A 98 18.03 8.42 14.53
C GLY A 98 16.74 8.80 13.80
N ARG A 99 16.23 10.02 14.00
CA ARG A 99 14.98 10.49 13.36
C ARG A 99 15.18 10.78 11.87
N VAL A 100 15.13 9.75 11.03
CA VAL A 100 14.78 9.93 9.63
C VAL A 100 13.29 10.28 9.58
N SER A 101 12.98 11.57 9.69
CA SER A 101 11.60 12.06 9.83
C SER A 101 10.87 12.24 8.50
N SER A 102 11.62 12.41 7.41
CA SER A 102 11.06 12.63 6.08
C SER A 102 12.06 12.29 4.96
N GLY A 103 11.50 11.98 3.81
CA GLY A 103 12.21 11.69 2.57
C GLY A 103 11.18 11.45 1.48
N GLY A 104 11.44 10.57 0.53
CA GLY A 104 10.49 10.31 -0.54
C GLY A 104 10.96 9.22 -1.50
N TYR A 105 10.16 8.97 -2.52
CA TYR A 105 10.41 7.88 -3.47
C TYR A 105 10.98 8.42 -4.77
N ILE A 106 11.95 7.71 -5.33
CA ILE A 106 12.44 7.96 -6.68
C ILE A 106 11.66 7.08 -7.65
N TYR A 107 11.13 7.71 -8.70
CA TYR A 107 10.57 7.01 -9.82
C TYR A 107 11.32 7.37 -11.09
N GLN A 108 11.42 6.41 -12.00
CA GLN A 108 12.03 6.64 -13.30
C GLN A 108 11.33 5.77 -14.35
N LEU A 109 11.18 6.30 -15.56
CA LEU A 109 10.64 5.53 -16.66
C LEU A 109 11.67 4.49 -17.14
N PHE A 110 11.19 3.28 -17.37
CA PHE A 110 11.94 2.19 -17.95
C PHE A 110 11.32 1.77 -19.27
N GLN A 111 12.06 1.94 -20.35
CA GLN A 111 11.62 1.63 -21.70
C GLN A 111 11.94 0.17 -22.02
N ARG A 112 10.90 -0.59 -22.35
CA ARG A 112 11.00 -2.00 -22.76
C ARG A 112 11.38 -2.08 -24.24
N GLN A 113 11.93 -3.23 -24.65
CA GLN A 113 12.33 -3.47 -26.06
C GLN A 113 11.15 -3.36 -27.05
N ASN A 114 9.93 -3.63 -26.60
CA ASN A 114 8.71 -3.53 -27.41
C ASN A 114 8.19 -2.09 -27.57
N GLY A 115 8.95 -1.08 -27.14
CA GLY A 115 8.61 0.34 -27.31
C GLY A 115 7.67 0.92 -26.25
N THR A 116 7.14 0.09 -25.34
CA THR A 116 6.31 0.55 -24.23
C THR A 116 7.15 0.90 -23.00
N SER A 117 6.62 1.71 -22.10
CA SER A 117 7.33 2.16 -20.88
C SER A 117 6.60 1.74 -19.61
N VAL A 118 7.36 1.39 -18.59
CA VAL A 118 6.85 1.13 -17.23
C VAL A 118 7.41 2.14 -16.25
N MET A 119 6.62 2.50 -15.25
CA MET A 119 7.07 3.35 -14.16
C MET A 119 7.69 2.49 -13.07
N VAL A 120 8.97 2.69 -12.80
CA VAL A 120 9.68 1.90 -11.78
C VAL A 120 9.88 2.74 -10.53
N ASN A 121 9.35 2.27 -9.40
CA ASN A 121 9.74 2.77 -8.08
C ASN A 121 11.14 2.22 -7.76
N ARG A 122 12.14 3.09 -7.68
CA ARG A 122 13.54 2.72 -7.43
C ARG A 122 13.91 2.68 -5.93
N GLY A 123 12.93 2.93 -5.07
CA GLY A 123 13.11 2.92 -3.62
C GLY A 123 12.93 4.28 -2.99
N TRP A 124 13.14 4.30 -1.68
CA TRP A 124 12.97 5.45 -0.83
C TRP A 124 14.34 6.07 -0.49
N LEU A 125 14.42 7.40 -0.47
CA LEU A 125 15.59 8.16 -0.05
C LEU A 125 15.29 9.05 1.16
N PRO A 126 16.20 9.14 2.13
CA PRO A 126 16.19 10.19 3.14
C PRO A 126 16.29 11.57 2.48
N LYS A 127 15.66 12.58 3.11
CA LYS A 127 15.75 13.97 2.63
C LYS A 127 17.19 14.47 2.42
N ALA A 128 18.16 13.95 3.17
CA ALA A 128 19.56 14.34 3.06
C ALA A 128 20.24 13.83 1.77
N ASP A 129 19.72 12.74 1.19
CA ASP A 129 20.30 12.05 0.02
C ASP A 129 19.52 12.34 -1.27
N MET A 130 18.49 13.19 -1.20
CA MET A 130 17.67 13.63 -2.34
C MET A 130 18.27 14.84 -3.03
#